data_AF-A0A2I1GXJ9-F1
#
_entry.id   AF-A0A2I1GXJ9-F1
#
_cell.length_a   1.000
_cell.length_b   1.000
_cell.length_c   1.000
_cell.angle_alpha   90.00
_cell.angle_beta   90.00
_cell.angle_gamma   90.00
#
_symmetry.space_group_name_H-M   'P 1'
#
loop_
_entity.id
_entity.type
_entity.pdbx_description
1 polymer ?
#
loop_
_entity_poly.entity_id
_entity_poly.type
_entity_poly.pdbx_seq_one_letter_code
_entity_poly.pdbx_strand_id
1 'polypeptide(L)'
;MTTSINPNFITFPIQETTSDLILVNDDNTNHTFFHNYPSNPYIHAIRVFGGKNYSQSYKIISLGKYPVKVKYTKKEKGISYKIPDSYQVETTLNGLIVLCKTEYQFSRKITVKYIIEWMDENGQKESKYSLSSAGAASSLFLNEVCNKPNSRVSGTILFGFDISFLQQIRETVTCQIPANRKRPFNELTSQSQKNK
;
A
#
# COMPACT_ATOMS: atom_id res chain seq x y z
N MET A 1 -3.32 -33.47 -30.58
CA MET A 1 -4.25 -33.77 -29.48
C MET A 1 -4.05 -32.73 -28.40
N THR A 2 -5.13 -32.03 -28.11
CA THR A 2 -5.25 -30.81 -27.30
C THR A 2 -4.97 -31.07 -25.81
N THR A 3 -4.17 -30.19 -25.22
CA THR A 3 -3.90 -30.09 -23.78
C THR A 3 -5.14 -29.60 -23.04
N SER A 4 -5.70 -30.45 -22.18
CA SER A 4 -6.77 -30.08 -21.24
C SER A 4 -6.16 -29.34 -20.05
N ILE A 5 -6.45 -28.04 -19.94
CA ILE A 5 -6.18 -27.23 -18.76
C ILE A 5 -7.39 -27.40 -17.84
N ASN A 6 -7.17 -27.95 -16.65
CA ASN A 6 -8.21 -28.21 -15.65
C ASN A 6 -8.59 -26.90 -14.93
N PRO A 7 -9.83 -26.37 -15.07
CA PRO A 7 -10.22 -25.11 -14.47
C PRO A 7 -10.97 -25.35 -13.15
N ASN A 8 -10.25 -25.69 -12.08
CA ASN A 8 -10.81 -25.62 -10.73
C ASN A 8 -10.76 -24.17 -10.24
N PHE A 9 -11.64 -23.34 -10.79
CA PHE A 9 -11.96 -22.03 -10.21
C PHE A 9 -12.82 -22.25 -8.97
N ILE A 10 -12.31 -21.82 -7.82
CA ILE A 10 -13.14 -21.63 -6.63
C ILE A 10 -13.96 -20.36 -6.90
N THR A 11 -15.19 -20.56 -7.34
CA THR A 11 -16.20 -19.51 -7.48
C THR A 11 -16.67 -19.10 -6.09
N PHE A 12 -16.28 -17.92 -5.64
CA PHE A 12 -16.97 -17.24 -4.55
C PHE A 12 -18.16 -16.45 -5.11
N PRO A 13 -19.25 -16.26 -4.35
CA PRO A 13 -20.39 -15.47 -4.81
C PRO A 13 -19.95 -14.01 -4.93
N ILE A 14 -19.66 -13.58 -6.17
CA ILE A 14 -19.46 -12.19 -6.51
C ILE A 14 -20.85 -11.55 -6.47
N GLN A 15 -21.21 -10.93 -5.34
CA GLN A 15 -22.39 -10.10 -5.28
C GLN A 15 -22.05 -8.74 -5.92
N GLU A 16 -22.45 -8.61 -7.19
CA GLU A 16 -22.70 -7.40 -7.99
C GLU A 16 -21.58 -6.35 -8.14
N THR A 17 -20.80 -6.47 -9.23
CA THR A 17 -20.69 -5.54 -10.39
C THR A 17 -19.34 -5.77 -11.09
N THR A 18 -19.33 -6.75 -12.00
CA THR A 18 -18.13 -7.25 -12.70
C THR A 18 -17.68 -6.40 -13.89
N SER A 19 -18.16 -5.15 -14.02
CA SER A 19 -17.97 -4.35 -15.25
C SER A 19 -16.69 -3.49 -15.28
N ASP A 20 -16.13 -3.11 -14.11
CA ASP A 20 -15.11 -2.04 -14.04
C ASP A 20 -13.82 -2.44 -13.30
N LEU A 21 -13.58 -3.73 -13.05
CA LEU A 21 -12.34 -4.16 -12.38
C LEU A 21 -11.14 -4.13 -13.34
N ILE A 22 -10.14 -3.34 -12.99
CA ILE A 22 -8.84 -3.25 -13.65
C ILE A 22 -7.94 -4.39 -13.13
N LEU A 23 -7.37 -5.13 -14.07
CA LEU A 23 -6.33 -6.14 -13.82
C LEU A 23 -4.95 -5.52 -13.99
N VAL A 24 -4.12 -5.58 -12.95
CA VAL A 24 -2.73 -5.13 -12.98
C VAL A 24 -1.82 -6.31 -12.62
N ASN A 25 -0.95 -6.70 -13.56
CA ASN A 25 0.13 -7.66 -13.30
C ASN A 25 1.42 -6.90 -13.02
N ASP A 26 2.09 -7.24 -11.92
CA ASP A 26 3.44 -6.76 -11.64
C ASP A 26 4.45 -7.74 -12.21
N ASP A 27 5.02 -7.36 -13.36
CA ASP A 27 6.01 -8.16 -14.10
C ASP A 27 7.25 -8.51 -13.27
N ASN A 28 7.53 -7.75 -12.20
CA ASN A 28 8.71 -7.97 -11.37
C ASN A 28 8.48 -8.92 -10.19
N THR A 29 7.22 -9.17 -9.80
CA THR A 29 6.93 -9.86 -8.53
C THR A 29 5.94 -11.02 -8.65
N ASN A 30 5.42 -11.36 -9.84
CA ASN A 30 4.34 -12.35 -10.03
C ASN A 30 3.12 -12.05 -9.13
N HIS A 31 2.85 -10.77 -8.89
CA HIS A 31 1.69 -10.31 -8.15
C HIS A 31 0.64 -9.84 -9.14
N THR A 32 -0.60 -10.26 -8.93
CA THR A 32 -1.75 -9.80 -9.71
C THR A 32 -2.71 -9.07 -8.79
N PHE A 33 -3.14 -7.89 -9.21
CA PHE A 33 -4.07 -7.03 -8.47
C PHE A 33 -5.34 -6.80 -9.28
N PHE A 34 -6.50 -6.86 -8.61
CA PHE A 34 -7.81 -6.58 -9.16
C PHE A 34 -8.42 -5.41 -8.37
N HIS A 35 -8.74 -4.31 -9.04
CA HIS A 35 -9.27 -3.11 -8.37
C HIS A 35 -10.09 -2.23 -9.31
N ASN A 36 -10.94 -1.36 -8.73
CA ASN A 36 -11.48 -0.18 -9.42
C ASN A 36 -11.15 1.09 -8.63
N TYR A 37 -9.97 1.14 -8.02
CA TYR A 37 -9.49 2.29 -7.26
C TYR A 37 -9.26 3.52 -8.17
N PRO A 38 -9.67 4.74 -7.79
CA PRO A 38 -10.20 5.15 -6.48
C PRO A 38 -11.72 5.00 -6.28
N SER A 39 -12.49 4.65 -7.32
CA SER A 39 -13.95 4.49 -7.25
C SER A 39 -14.38 3.44 -6.22
N ASN A 40 -13.57 2.38 -6.06
CA ASN A 40 -13.72 1.36 -5.05
C ASN A 40 -12.43 1.24 -4.21
N PRO A 41 -12.48 1.36 -2.87
CA PRO A 41 -11.29 1.29 -2.01
C PRO A 41 -10.73 -0.13 -1.86
N TYR A 42 -11.48 -1.16 -2.29
CA TYR A 42 -11.07 -2.55 -2.18
C TYR A 42 -10.13 -2.95 -3.32
N ILE A 43 -9.05 -3.65 -2.94
CA ILE A 43 -8.04 -4.22 -3.83
C ILE A 43 -7.88 -5.67 -3.45
N HIS A 44 -8.05 -6.56 -4.43
CA HIS A 44 -7.76 -7.98 -4.26
C HIS A 44 -6.42 -8.31 -4.89
N ALA A 45 -5.53 -8.93 -4.12
CA ALA A 45 -4.22 -9.34 -4.58
C ALA A 45 -4.13 -10.86 -4.59
N ILE A 46 -3.55 -11.43 -5.65
CA ILE A 46 -3.16 -12.83 -5.75
C ILE A 46 -1.65 -12.86 -5.91
N ARG A 47 -0.96 -13.57 -5.02
CA ARG A 47 0.50 -13.72 -5.04
C ARG A 47 0.89 -15.18 -5.12
N VAL A 48 1.90 -15.50 -5.92
CA VAL A 48 2.39 -16.88 -6.08
C VAL A 48 3.66 -17.08 -5.26
N PHE A 49 3.59 -17.94 -4.24
CA PHE A 49 4.76 -18.36 -3.45
C PHE A 49 4.88 -19.87 -3.46
N GLY A 50 6.05 -20.40 -3.87
CA GLY A 50 6.29 -21.85 -3.88
C GLY A 50 5.27 -22.64 -4.70
N GLY A 51 4.76 -22.06 -5.79
CA GLY A 51 3.72 -22.66 -6.64
C GLY A 51 2.30 -22.62 -6.07
N LYS A 52 2.08 -21.96 -4.92
CA LYS A 52 0.75 -21.78 -4.32
C LYS A 52 0.29 -20.34 -4.44
N ASN A 53 -1.01 -20.17 -4.67
CA ASN A 53 -1.66 -18.87 -4.72
C ASN A 53 -2.07 -18.46 -3.31
N TYR A 54 -1.70 -17.24 -2.94
CA TYR A 54 -2.07 -16.59 -1.69
C TYR A 54 -2.89 -15.35 -2.02
N SER A 55 -4.16 -15.37 -1.63
CA SER A 55 -5.05 -14.22 -1.77
C SER A 55 -4.97 -13.32 -0.55
N GLN A 56 -5.00 -12.01 -0.79
CA GLN A 56 -5.07 -10.99 0.25
C GLN A 56 -5.96 -9.85 -0.23
N SER A 57 -6.88 -9.40 0.61
CA SER A 57 -7.72 -8.24 0.32
C SER A 57 -7.25 -7.04 1.13
N TYR A 58 -7.31 -5.87 0.51
CA TYR A 58 -6.97 -4.60 1.13
C TYR A 58 -8.14 -3.64 0.94
N LYS A 59 -8.42 -2.84 1.96
CA LYS A 59 -9.32 -1.69 1.86
C LYS A 59 -8.50 -0.45 2.18
N ILE A 60 -8.26 0.36 1.16
CA ILE A 60 -7.49 1.60 1.31
C ILE A 60 -8.37 2.63 2.00
N ILE A 61 -8.02 2.99 3.24
CA ILE A 61 -8.73 4.00 4.03
C ILE A 61 -8.14 5.38 3.78
N SER A 62 -6.81 5.48 3.78
CA SER A 62 -6.08 6.71 3.45
C SER A 62 -4.87 6.35 2.64
N LEU A 63 -4.70 6.98 1.47
CA LEU A 63 -3.54 6.75 0.60
C LEU A 63 -2.24 7.31 1.20
N GLY A 64 -2.33 8.33 2.05
CA GLY A 64 -1.16 9.02 2.60
C GLY A 64 -0.36 9.81 1.55
N LYS A 65 0.74 10.43 1.97
CA LYS A 65 1.63 11.23 1.11
C LYS A 65 3.09 10.92 1.38
N TYR A 66 3.95 11.10 0.37
CA TYR A 66 5.39 10.99 0.60
C TYR A 66 5.95 12.29 1.17
N PRO A 67 6.65 12.26 2.32
CA PRO A 67 7.31 13.45 2.83
C PRO A 67 8.54 13.79 1.99
N VAL A 68 9.07 15.00 2.14
CA VAL A 68 10.27 15.47 1.39
C VAL A 68 11.45 14.50 1.54
N LYS A 69 11.65 13.96 2.74
CA LYS A 69 12.67 12.93 3.03
C LYS A 69 12.00 11.57 3.23
N VAL A 70 11.78 10.85 2.12
CA VAL A 70 11.11 9.55 2.08
C VAL A 70 11.97 8.45 2.73
N LYS A 71 11.34 7.61 3.55
CA LYS A 71 11.91 6.35 4.01
C LYS A 71 11.48 5.19 3.12
N TYR A 72 12.32 4.17 3.06
CA TYR A 72 12.12 2.98 2.24
C TYR A 72 12.06 1.74 3.12
N THR A 73 11.35 0.72 2.67
CA THR A 73 11.43 -0.60 3.28
C THR A 73 12.85 -1.14 3.17
N LYS A 74 13.20 -2.12 4.01
CA LYS A 74 14.45 -2.87 3.84
C LYS A 74 14.47 -3.48 2.43
N LYS A 75 15.61 -3.40 1.76
CA LYS A 75 15.81 -4.07 0.46
C LYS A 75 15.66 -5.58 0.62
N GLU A 76 14.80 -6.16 -0.19
CA GLU A 76 14.61 -7.60 -0.31
C GLU A 76 14.67 -7.97 -1.79
N LYS A 77 15.54 -8.91 -2.16
CA LYS A 77 15.81 -9.27 -3.57
C LYS A 77 16.06 -8.07 -4.49
N GLY A 78 16.72 -7.03 -3.97
CA GLY A 78 17.03 -5.79 -4.70
C GLY A 78 15.90 -4.75 -4.73
N ILE A 79 14.69 -5.11 -4.30
CA ILE A 79 13.51 -4.23 -4.35
C ILE A 79 13.29 -3.58 -2.97
N SER A 80 12.95 -2.29 -2.98
CA SER A 80 12.51 -1.54 -1.79
C SER A 80 11.41 -0.57 -2.16
N TYR A 81 10.45 -0.39 -1.25
CA TYR A 81 9.24 0.40 -1.49
C TYR A 81 9.28 1.69 -0.70
N LYS A 82 8.76 2.77 -1.30
CA LYS A 82 8.60 4.06 -0.61
C LYS A 82 7.49 3.96 0.43
N ILE A 83 7.74 4.49 1.62
CA ILE A 83 6.78 4.41 2.74
C ILE A 83 6.01 5.74 2.83
N PRO A 84 4.69 5.75 2.58
CA PRO A 84 3.88 6.96 2.72
C PRO A 84 3.70 7.33 4.19
N ASP A 85 3.50 8.61 4.47
CA ASP A 85 3.04 9.14 5.75
C ASP A 85 1.50 9.19 5.79
N SER A 86 0.92 9.03 6.98
CA SER A 86 -0.53 9.03 7.23
C SER A 86 -1.31 8.04 6.34
N TYR A 87 -0.67 6.95 5.94
CA TYR A 87 -1.30 5.90 5.15
C TYR A 87 -2.03 4.92 6.08
N GLN A 88 -3.19 4.47 5.64
CA GLN A 88 -4.05 3.57 6.38
C GLN A 88 -4.69 2.54 5.45
N VAL A 89 -4.54 1.27 5.79
CA VAL A 89 -5.11 0.16 5.03
C VAL A 89 -5.66 -0.89 5.98
N GLU A 90 -6.88 -1.31 5.75
CA GLU A 90 -7.48 -2.45 6.44
C GLU A 90 -7.25 -3.73 5.64
N THR A 91 -6.91 -4.80 6.33
CA THR A 91 -6.60 -6.09 5.73
C THR A 91 -6.80 -7.23 6.75
N THR A 92 -6.55 -8.47 6.35
CA THR A 92 -6.68 -9.63 7.24
C THR A 92 -5.32 -10.17 7.67
N LEU A 93 -5.12 -10.40 8.96
CA LEU A 93 -3.95 -11.08 9.50
C LEU A 93 -4.39 -12.17 10.47
N ASN A 94 -4.02 -13.42 10.18
CA ASN A 94 -4.40 -14.58 10.99
C ASN A 94 -5.93 -14.69 11.25
N GLY A 95 -6.75 -14.36 10.25
CA GLY A 95 -8.21 -14.38 10.36
C GLY A 95 -8.82 -13.15 11.04
N LEU A 96 -8.01 -12.24 11.59
CA LEU A 96 -8.48 -10.99 12.21
C LEU A 96 -8.41 -9.84 11.22
N ILE A 97 -9.42 -8.97 11.25
CA ILE A 97 -9.38 -7.69 10.52
C ILE A 97 -8.47 -6.75 11.29
N VAL A 98 -7.45 -6.23 10.61
CA VAL A 98 -6.47 -5.31 11.17
C VAL A 98 -6.35 -4.06 10.32
N LEU A 99 -6.19 -2.92 10.98
CA LEU A 99 -5.91 -1.63 10.37
C LEU A 99 -4.42 -1.31 10.51
N CYS A 100 -3.71 -1.37 9.40
CA CYS A 100 -2.30 -1.02 9.33
C CYS A 100 -2.13 0.47 9.03
N LYS A 101 -1.30 1.17 9.80
CA LYS A 101 -1.04 2.61 9.63
C LYS A 101 0.44 2.94 9.62
N THR A 102 0.82 3.99 8.90
CA THR A 102 2.14 4.61 9.00
C THR A 102 2.06 6.05 9.45
N GLU A 103 2.91 6.42 10.40
CA GLU A 103 3.03 7.78 10.91
C GLU A 103 4.51 8.18 10.95
N TYR A 104 4.87 9.24 10.24
CA TYR A 104 6.20 9.80 10.31
C TYR A 104 6.36 10.67 11.55
N GLN A 105 7.51 10.52 12.21
CA GLN A 105 7.90 11.35 13.34
C GLN A 105 9.09 12.22 12.94
N PHE A 106 8.84 13.53 12.82
CA PHE A 106 9.81 14.54 12.44
C PHE A 106 10.43 15.17 13.69
N SER A 107 11.27 14.39 14.38
CA SER A 107 12.08 14.89 15.50
C SER A 107 13.53 15.14 15.05
N ARG A 108 14.52 14.89 15.92
CA ARG A 108 15.96 14.97 15.57
C ARG A 108 16.35 13.97 14.47
N LYS A 109 15.67 12.83 14.40
CA LYS A 109 15.83 11.81 13.35
C LYS A 109 14.46 11.44 12.81
N ILE A 110 14.35 11.40 11.48
CA ILE A 110 13.12 10.95 10.83
C ILE A 110 12.96 9.44 11.05
N THR A 111 11.89 9.08 11.74
CA THR A 111 11.47 7.70 11.99
C THR A 111 10.04 7.49 11.48
N VAL A 112 9.69 6.23 11.21
CA VAL A 112 8.33 5.85 10.82
C VAL A 112 7.81 4.89 11.86
N LYS A 113 6.63 5.19 12.40
CA LYS A 113 5.88 4.32 13.28
C LYS A 113 4.94 3.48 12.43
N TYR A 114 5.09 2.16 12.52
CA TYR A 114 4.23 1.17 11.87
C TYR A 114 3.26 0.65 12.91
N ILE A 115 1.98 0.89 12.71
CA ILE A 115 0.93 0.58 13.69
C ILE A 115 0.03 -0.50 13.10
N ILE A 116 -0.38 -1.45 13.93
CA ILE A 116 -1.43 -2.41 13.65
C ILE A 116 -2.48 -2.22 14.73
N GLU A 117 -3.67 -1.81 14.31
CA GLU A 117 -4.85 -1.71 15.18
C GLU A 117 -5.82 -2.85 14.86
N TRP A 118 -6.53 -3.32 15.88
CA TRP A 118 -7.56 -4.33 15.73
C TRP A 118 -8.65 -4.12 16.77
N MET A 119 -9.78 -4.81 16.59
CA MET A 119 -10.84 -4.90 17.59
C MET A 119 -10.60 -6.15 18.42
N ASP A 120 -10.55 -6.02 19.74
CA ASP A 120 -10.49 -7.15 20.65
C ASP A 120 -11.85 -7.89 20.74
N GLU A 121 -11.91 -8.95 21.54
CA GLU A 121 -13.13 -9.75 21.74
C GLU A 121 -14.27 -8.95 22.40
N ASN A 122 -13.95 -7.86 23.09
CA ASN A 122 -14.90 -6.97 23.76
C ASN A 122 -15.34 -5.79 22.88
N GLY A 123 -14.85 -5.71 21.63
CA GLY A 123 -15.10 -4.60 20.73
C GLY A 123 -14.34 -3.31 21.08
N GLN A 124 -13.28 -3.40 21.88
CA GLN A 124 -12.37 -2.29 22.15
C GLN A 124 -11.27 -2.23 21.09
N LYS A 125 -10.85 -1.01 20.74
CA LYS A 125 -9.76 -0.78 19.80
C LYS A 125 -8.43 -0.91 20.51
N GLU A 126 -7.67 -1.91 20.11
CA GLU A 126 -6.31 -2.15 20.58
C GLU A 126 -5.29 -1.83 19.49
N SER A 127 -4.07 -1.52 19.90
CA SER A 127 -3.00 -1.20 18.96
C SER A 127 -1.62 -1.64 19.42
N LYS A 128 -0.79 -2.03 18.45
CA LYS A 128 0.63 -2.27 18.63
C LYS A 128 1.40 -1.57 17.55
N TYR A 129 2.64 -1.21 17.86
CA TYR A 129 3.48 -0.54 16.89
C TYR A 129 4.94 -0.98 16.99
N SER A 130 5.66 -0.75 15.91
CA SER A 130 7.12 -0.84 15.85
C SER A 130 7.68 0.42 15.19
N LEU A 131 8.87 0.84 15.63
CA LEU A 131 9.67 1.86 14.95
C LEU A 131 10.72 1.24 14.02
N SER A 132 10.87 -0.09 14.05
CA SER A 132 11.94 -0.80 13.33
C SER A 132 11.52 -1.15 11.91
N SER A 133 10.33 -1.75 11.73
CA SER A 133 9.78 -2.09 10.42
C SER A 133 8.31 -2.52 10.53
N ALA A 134 7.60 -2.52 9.39
CA ALA A 134 6.27 -3.12 9.28
C ALA A 134 6.26 -4.60 9.71
N GLY A 135 7.24 -5.38 9.27
CA GLY A 135 7.31 -6.81 9.63
C GLY A 135 7.52 -7.04 11.12
N ALA A 136 8.28 -6.16 11.78
CA ALA A 136 8.44 -6.22 13.23
C ALA A 136 7.13 -5.92 13.97
N ALA A 137 6.35 -4.93 13.50
CA ALA A 137 5.00 -4.68 14.05
C ALA A 137 4.10 -5.92 13.87
N SER A 138 4.15 -6.56 12.70
CA SER A 138 3.39 -7.78 12.44
C SER A 138 3.80 -8.95 13.32
N SER A 139 5.11 -9.14 13.56
CA SER A 139 5.61 -10.18 14.47
C SER A 139 5.18 -9.93 15.91
N LEU A 140 5.17 -8.67 16.38
CA LEU A 140 4.66 -8.33 17.71
C LEU A 140 3.18 -8.70 17.84
N PHE A 141 2.36 -8.35 16.85
CA PHE A 141 0.95 -8.73 16.79
C PHE A 141 0.77 -10.26 16.80
N LEU A 142 1.47 -10.99 15.93
CA LEU A 142 1.34 -12.44 15.84
C LEU A 142 1.78 -13.15 17.13
N ASN A 143 2.84 -12.66 17.77
CA ASN A 143 3.33 -13.24 19.01
C ASN A 143 2.35 -13.00 20.17
N GLU A 144 2.00 -11.75 20.42
CA GLU A 144 1.26 -11.35 21.63
C GLU A 144 -0.24 -11.55 21.52
N VAL A 145 -0.81 -11.42 20.31
CA VAL A 145 -2.26 -11.48 20.09
C VAL A 145 -2.69 -12.84 19.55
N CYS A 146 -1.90 -13.43 18.65
CA CYS A 146 -2.25 -14.69 18.00
C CYS A 146 -1.56 -15.91 18.60
N ASN A 147 -0.72 -15.76 19.64
CA ASN A 147 0.09 -16.83 20.24
C ASN A 147 0.92 -17.62 19.21
N LYS A 148 1.48 -16.92 18.21
CA LYS A 148 2.26 -17.48 17.10
C LYS A 148 3.68 -16.87 17.03
N PRO A 149 4.56 -17.11 18.03
CA PRO A 149 5.89 -16.50 18.13
C PRO A 149 6.82 -16.77 16.94
N ASN A 150 6.67 -17.95 16.32
CA ASN A 150 7.51 -18.38 15.19
C ASN A 150 6.92 -18.01 13.82
N SER A 151 5.71 -17.46 13.78
CA SER A 151 5.08 -17.06 12.53
C SER A 151 5.62 -15.71 12.07
N ARG A 152 5.89 -15.63 10.77
CA ARG A 152 6.41 -14.41 10.14
C ARG A 152 5.52 -14.07 8.95
N VAL A 153 5.15 -12.81 8.85
CA VAL A 153 4.46 -12.26 7.68
C VAL A 153 5.32 -11.13 7.10
N SER A 154 5.32 -11.01 5.78
CA SER A 154 5.99 -9.88 5.13
C SER A 154 5.22 -8.61 5.48
N GLY A 155 5.87 -7.69 6.20
CA GLY A 155 5.28 -6.39 6.52
C GLY A 155 4.99 -5.56 5.28
N THR A 156 5.80 -5.72 4.23
CA THR A 156 5.56 -5.09 2.92
C THR A 156 4.22 -5.55 2.34
N ILE A 157 3.96 -6.86 2.36
CA ILE A 157 2.71 -7.43 1.87
C ILE A 157 1.55 -7.04 2.80
N LEU A 158 1.71 -7.15 4.11
CA LEU A 158 0.63 -6.81 5.05
C LEU A 158 0.18 -5.35 4.91
N PHE A 159 1.14 -4.42 4.80
CA PHE A 159 0.83 -3.01 4.62
C PHE A 159 0.51 -2.66 3.15
N GLY A 160 0.67 -3.59 2.21
CA GLY A 160 0.43 -3.33 0.78
C GLY A 160 1.38 -2.28 0.19
N PHE A 161 2.61 -2.19 0.68
CA PHE A 161 3.62 -1.27 0.10
C PHE A 161 4.09 -1.72 -1.29
N ASP A 162 3.90 -3.00 -1.62
CA ASP A 162 4.21 -3.60 -2.92
C ASP A 162 3.14 -3.33 -3.99
N ILE A 163 2.05 -2.64 -3.66
CA ILE A 163 0.99 -2.32 -4.62
C ILE A 163 1.44 -1.11 -5.45
N SER A 164 2.10 -1.39 -6.58
CA SER A 164 2.82 -0.40 -7.40
C SER A 164 1.94 0.71 -7.98
N PHE A 165 0.72 0.40 -8.43
CA PHE A 165 -0.20 1.42 -8.96
C PHE A 165 -0.60 2.46 -7.90
N LEU A 166 -0.70 2.07 -6.62
CA LEU A 166 -0.96 3.04 -5.53
C LEU A 166 0.21 4.01 -5.34
N GLN A 167 1.45 3.56 -5.58
CA GLN A 167 2.60 4.45 -5.57
C GLN A 167 2.51 5.46 -6.72
N GLN A 168 2.16 5.02 -7.93
CA GLN A 168 2.01 5.92 -9.09
C GLN A 168 0.93 6.99 -8.86
N ILE A 169 -0.20 6.61 -8.25
CA ILE A 169 -1.26 7.55 -7.88
C ILE A 169 -0.76 8.59 -6.87
N ARG A 170 -0.04 8.17 -5.82
CA ARG A 170 0.55 9.10 -4.83
C ARG A 170 1.47 10.12 -5.47
N GLU A 171 2.32 9.66 -6.38
CA GLU A 171 3.29 10.53 -7.07
C GLU A 171 2.58 11.52 -7.99
N THR A 172 1.54 11.07 -8.70
CA THR A 172 0.72 11.94 -9.58
C THR A 172 0.00 13.03 -8.78
N VAL A 173 -0.66 12.68 -7.67
CA VAL A 173 -1.33 13.64 -6.78
C VAL A 173 -0.34 14.64 -6.18
N THR A 174 0.88 14.18 -5.84
CA THR A 174 1.92 15.04 -5.28
C THR A 174 2.42 16.08 -6.30
N CYS A 175 2.55 15.68 -7.58
CA CYS A 175 2.97 16.57 -8.68
C CYS A 175 1.90 17.60 -9.09
N GLN A 176 0.63 17.35 -8.79
CA GLN A 176 -0.47 18.28 -9.08
C GLN A 176 -0.62 19.41 -8.06
N ILE A 177 0.04 19.33 -6.90
CA ILE A 177 0.15 20.46 -5.98
C ILE A 177 1.14 21.45 -6.61
N PRO A 178 0.72 22.67 -7.00
CA PRO A 178 1.61 23.60 -7.66
C PRO A 178 2.70 24.03 -6.66
N ALA A 179 3.88 23.44 -6.77
CA ALA A 179 5.09 24.06 -6.29
C ALA A 179 5.18 25.40 -7.02
N ASN A 180 5.00 26.52 -6.29
CA ASN A 180 5.12 27.89 -6.75
C ASN A 180 5.92 27.99 -8.06
N ARG A 181 5.23 27.91 -9.20
CA ARG A 181 5.87 28.10 -10.49
C ARG A 181 6.22 29.57 -10.52
N LYS A 182 7.49 29.88 -10.26
CA LYS A 182 8.08 31.13 -10.76
C LYS A 182 7.64 31.23 -12.22
N ARG A 183 6.97 32.33 -12.56
CA ARG A 183 6.43 32.55 -13.90
C ARG A 183 7.52 32.22 -14.93
N PRO A 184 7.19 31.49 -16.02
CA PRO A 184 8.15 31.25 -17.08
C PRO A 184 8.67 32.60 -17.59
N PHE A 185 9.98 32.66 -17.85
CA PHE A 185 10.71 33.85 -18.27
C PHE A 185 10.16 34.53 -19.55
N ASN A 186 9.27 33.85 -20.27
CA ASN A 186 8.65 34.33 -21.50
C ASN A 186 7.62 35.46 -21.30
N GLU A 187 7.25 35.81 -20.06
CA GLU A 187 6.40 36.99 -19.79
C GLU A 187 7.18 38.30 -19.56
N LEU A 188 8.53 38.27 -19.59
CA LEU A 188 9.37 39.47 -19.36
C LEU A 188 9.71 40.28 -20.63
N THR A 189 9.22 39.90 -21.81
CA THR A 189 9.60 40.55 -23.09
C THR A 189 8.50 41.30 -23.83
N SER A 190 7.32 41.55 -23.24
CA SER A 190 6.26 42.35 -23.89
C SER A 190 6.09 43.79 -23.38
N GLN A 191 7.08 44.33 -22.67
CA GLN A 191 7.15 45.77 -22.40
C GLN A 191 8.54 46.32 -22.76
N SER A 192 8.84 46.35 -24.06
CA SER A 192 9.88 47.23 -24.58
C SER A 192 9.30 48.12 -25.66
N GLN A 193 9.13 49.40 -25.28
CA GLN A 193 9.22 50.60 -26.11
C GLN A 193 8.27 50.74 -27.32
N LYS A 194 7.27 51.60 -27.15
CA LYS A 194 6.91 52.60 -28.17
C LYS A 194 6.68 53.95 -27.50
N ASN A 195 7.76 54.73 -27.39
CA ASN A 195 7.64 56.19 -27.44
C ASN A 195 7.58 56.57 -28.92
N LYS A 196 6.49 57.19 -29.34
CA LYS A 196 6.48 58.14 -30.44
C LYS A 196 5.39 59.17 -30.20
#